data_AF-A0AA35RR76-F1
#
_entry.id   AF-A0AA35RR76-F1
#
_cell.length_a   1.000
_cell.length_b   1.000
_cell.length_c   1.000
_cell.angle_alpha   90.00
_cell.angle_beta   90.00
_cell.angle_gamma   90.00
#
_symmetry.space_group_name_H-M   'P 1'
#
loop_
_entity.id
_entity.type
_entity.pdbx_description
1 polymer ?
#
loop_
_entity_poly.entity_id
_entity_poly.type
_entity_poly.pdbx_seq_one_letter_code
_entity_poly.pdbx_strand_id
1 'polypeptide(L)'
;MVVHGSDGADELTLTGPTQVWEAKDGAVTAYEIRPEDVALEPCSLDDLRGGVAEENAETMLRVLGGELGPLHRAVALSAGAGMLVAGTVPT
;
A
#
# COMPACT_ATOMS: atom_id res chain seq x y z
N MET A 1 -11.43 6.40 -0.68
CA MET A 1 -10.22 6.59 -1.51
C MET A 1 -10.25 5.54 -2.61
N VAL A 2 -10.02 5.94 -3.85
CA VAL A 2 -9.81 5.04 -4.99
C VAL A 2 -8.35 5.19 -5.42
N VAL A 3 -7.69 4.08 -5.72
CA VAL A 3 -6.26 4.05 -6.03
C VAL A 3 -5.98 3.23 -7.29
N HIS A 4 -4.91 3.57 -7.99
CA HIS A 4 -4.37 2.76 -9.09
C HIS A 4 -2.85 2.91 -9.16
N GLY A 5 -2.14 1.82 -8.87
CA GLY A 5 -0.69 1.77 -8.96
C GLY A 5 -0.21 1.93 -10.40
N SER A 6 0.90 2.65 -10.59
CA SER A 6 1.51 2.82 -11.92
C SER A 6 2.01 1.52 -12.56
N ASP A 7 2.15 0.45 -11.78
CA ASP A 7 2.45 -0.91 -12.20
C ASP A 7 1.21 -1.72 -12.62
N GLY A 8 0.03 -1.11 -12.59
CA GLY A 8 -1.24 -1.77 -12.91
C GLY A 8 -1.95 -2.36 -11.70
N ALA A 9 -1.41 -2.23 -10.49
CA ALA A 9 -2.06 -2.69 -9.27
C ALA A 9 -3.36 -1.93 -8.99
N ASP A 10 -4.33 -2.64 -8.39
CA ASP A 10 -5.55 -2.08 -7.80
C ASP A 10 -5.35 -1.63 -6.34
N GLU A 11 -4.10 -1.64 -5.87
CA GLU A 11 -3.68 -1.23 -4.54
C GLU A 11 -2.68 -0.06 -4.61
N LEU A 12 -2.33 0.49 -3.43
CA LEU A 12 -1.17 1.37 -3.29
C LEU A 12 0.10 0.56 -3.52
N THR A 13 0.96 1.02 -4.43
CA THR A 13 2.17 0.27 -4.80
C THR A 13 3.46 0.88 -4.23
N LEU A 14 4.44 0.01 -3.94
CA LEU A 14 5.81 0.38 -3.62
C LEU A 14 6.74 0.41 -4.84
N THR A 15 6.26 0.01 -6.01
CA THR A 15 7.09 -0.10 -7.22
C THR A 15 7.19 1.21 -8.00
N GLY A 16 6.39 2.21 -7.64
CA GLY A 16 6.30 3.49 -8.31
C GLY A 16 5.19 4.38 -7.74
N PRO A 17 4.81 5.45 -8.45
CA PRO A 17 3.70 6.29 -8.04
C PRO A 17 2.36 5.55 -8.05
N THR A 18 1.44 5.99 -7.20
CA THR A 18 0.03 5.59 -7.21
C THR A 18 -0.84 6.80 -7.47
N GLN A 19 -1.75 6.70 -8.44
CA GLN A 19 -2.79 7.69 -8.66
C GLN A 19 -3.90 7.50 -7.63
N VAL A 20 -4.28 8.58 -6.94
CA VAL A 20 -5.31 8.59 -5.89
C VAL A 20 -6.45 9.53 -6.29
N TRP A 21 -7.68 9.08 -6.04
CA TRP A 21 -8.89 9.90 -6.03
C TRP A 21 -9.52 9.80 -4.64
N GLU A 22 -9.41 10.89 -3.87
CA GLU A 22 -9.91 10.97 -2.51
C GLU A 22 -11.24 11.72 -2.48
N ALA A 23 -12.30 11.02 -2.06
CA ALA A 23 -13.60 11.64 -1.77
C ALA A 23 -13.66 12.01 -0.29
N LYS A 24 -13.68 13.32 0.00
CA LYS A 24 -13.70 13.87 1.36
C LYS A 24 -14.48 15.18 1.37
N ASP A 25 -15.30 15.40 2.41
CA ASP A 25 -16.11 16.61 2.60
C ASP A 25 -16.94 17.03 1.38
N GLY A 26 -17.49 16.04 0.66
CA GLY A 26 -18.33 16.26 -0.53
C GLY A 26 -17.58 16.64 -1.80
N ALA A 27 -16.24 16.66 -1.77
CA ALA A 27 -15.39 16.90 -2.94
C ALA A 27 -14.53 15.68 -3.27
N VAL A 28 -14.11 15.58 -4.53
CA VAL A 28 -13.11 14.60 -4.97
C VAL A 28 -11.84 15.35 -5.38
N THR A 29 -10.73 15.03 -4.72
CA THR A 29 -9.40 15.55 -5.07
C THR A 29 -8.59 14.43 -5.68
N ALA A 30 -7.90 14.71 -6.79
CA ALA A 30 -7.00 13.78 -7.45
C ALA A 30 -5.54 14.20 -7.20
N TYR A 31 -4.71 13.26 -6.79
CA TYR A 31 -3.27 13.48 -6.57
C TYR A 31 -2.48 12.19 -6.77
N GLU A 32 -1.18 12.32 -6.92
CA GLU A 32 -0.23 11.19 -6.98
C GLU A 32 0.48 11.07 -5.63
N ILE A 33 0.72 9.85 -5.18
CA ILE A 33 1.61 9.57 -4.05
C ILE A 33 2.71 8.61 -4.46
N ARG A 34 3.90 8.79 -3.89
CA ARG A 34 5.05 7.91 -4.05
C ARG A 34 5.42 7.28 -2.71
N PRO A 35 6.09 6.11 -2.70
CA PRO A 35 6.55 5.49 -1.46
C PRO A 35 7.34 6.45 -0.56
N GLU A 36 8.17 7.29 -1.17
CA GLU A 36 9.03 8.24 -0.48
C GLU A 36 8.25 9.37 0.21
N ASP A 37 7.07 9.72 -0.29
CA ASP A 37 6.21 10.76 0.31
C ASP A 37 5.73 10.37 1.71
N VAL A 38 5.71 9.06 1.99
CA VAL A 38 5.34 8.48 3.29
C VAL A 38 6.52 7.79 3.97
N ALA A 39 7.75 8.17 3.59
CA ALA A 39 9.01 7.66 4.13
C ALA A 39 9.17 6.12 4.03
N LEU A 40 8.59 5.50 3.00
CA LEU A 40 8.80 4.10 2.66
C LEU A 40 9.81 3.99 1.51
N GLU A 41 10.65 2.95 1.59
CA GLU A 41 11.57 2.62 0.50
C GLU A 41 10.82 1.91 -0.63
N PRO A 42 11.02 2.32 -1.89
CA PRO A 42 10.47 1.60 -3.04
C PRO A 42 11.07 0.19 -3.15
N CYS A 43 10.39 -0.69 -3.88
CA CYS A 43 10.88 -2.05 -4.17
C CYS A 43 10.58 -2.46 -5.60
N SER A 44 11.10 -3.62 -6.01
CA SER A 44 10.76 -4.20 -7.31
C SER A 44 9.42 -4.94 -7.24
N LEU A 45 8.81 -5.20 -8.40
CA LEU A 45 7.61 -6.03 -8.47
C LEU A 45 7.87 -7.48 -8.00
N ASP A 46 9.06 -8.01 -8.28
CA ASP A 46 9.43 -9.35 -7.84
C ASP A 46 9.54 -9.45 -6.31
N ASP A 47 9.88 -8.36 -5.60
CA ASP A 47 9.89 -8.32 -4.13
C ASP A 47 8.48 -8.45 -3.51
N LEU A 48 7.43 -8.15 -4.28
CA LEU A 48 6.02 -8.21 -3.86
C LEU A 48 5.30 -9.46 -4.36
N ARG A 49 6.02 -10.34 -5.08
CA ARG A 49 5.42 -11.47 -5.76
C ARG A 49 4.90 -12.51 -4.77
N GLY A 50 3.59 -12.75 -4.83
CA GLY A 50 2.97 -13.87 -4.12
C GLY A 50 3.29 -15.23 -4.75
N GLY A 51 3.13 -16.27 -3.94
CA GLY A 51 3.26 -17.68 -4.33
C GLY A 51 1.90 -18.38 -4.41
N VAL A 52 1.91 -19.69 -4.15
CA VAL A 52 0.67 -20.48 -3.98
C VAL A 52 -0.02 -20.16 -2.64
N ALA A 53 -1.22 -20.68 -2.43
CA ALA A 53 -2.05 -20.34 -1.26
C ALA A 53 -1.35 -20.62 0.08
N GLU A 54 -0.67 -21.76 0.20
CA GLU A 54 0.06 -22.17 1.39
C GLU A 54 1.26 -21.22 1.67
N GLU A 55 2.03 -20.89 0.63
CA GLU A 55 3.16 -19.96 0.72
C GLU A 55 2.71 -18.55 1.11
N ASN A 56 1.60 -18.08 0.53
CA ASN A 56 1.02 -16.77 0.87
C ASN A 56 0.53 -16.73 2.32
N ALA A 57 -0.08 -17.82 2.81
CA ALA A 57 -0.52 -17.90 4.21
C ALA A 57 0.65 -17.84 5.19
N GLU A 58 1.71 -18.61 4.94
CA GLU A 58 2.93 -18.58 5.75
C GLU A 58 3.61 -17.21 5.72
N THR A 59 3.69 -16.60 4.53
CA THR A 59 4.25 -15.27 4.32
C THR A 59 3.48 -14.21 5.09
N MET A 60 2.15 -14.21 5.02
CA MET A 60 1.32 -13.26 5.77
C MET A 60 1.44 -13.45 7.28
N LEU A 61 1.54 -14.68 7.78
CA LEU A 61 1.78 -14.93 9.21
C LEU A 61 3.13 -14.36 9.67
N ARG A 62 4.18 -14.46 8.85
CA ARG A 62 5.50 -13.87 9.14
C ARG A 62 5.46 -12.34 9.16
N VAL A 63 4.84 -11.73 8.14
CA VAL A 63 4.67 -10.27 8.03
C VAL A 63 3.89 -9.73 9.24
N LEU A 64 2.75 -10.34 9.57
CA LEU A 64 1.94 -9.95 10.73
C LEU A 64 2.63 -10.30 12.07
N GLY A 65 3.55 -11.27 12.06
CA GLY A 65 4.44 -11.61 13.16
C GLY A 65 5.59 -10.61 13.38
N GLY A 66 5.69 -9.57 12.56
CA GLY A 66 6.68 -8.50 12.70
C GLY A 66 7.93 -8.66 11.84
N GLU A 67 7.93 -9.58 10.87
CA GLU A 67 9.01 -9.63 9.90
C GLU A 67 9.04 -8.36 9.04
N LEU A 68 10.20 -7.70 9.00
CA LEU A 68 10.42 -6.49 8.22
C LEU A 68 10.85 -6.83 6.79
N GLY A 69 10.34 -6.07 5.82
CA GLY A 69 10.70 -6.21 4.41
C GLY A 69 9.70 -5.53 3.48
N PRO A 70 9.85 -5.68 2.15
CA PRO A 70 8.97 -5.08 1.14
C PRO A 70 7.48 -5.41 1.35
N LEU A 71 7.15 -6.68 1.60
CA LEU A 71 5.77 -7.11 1.84
C LEU A 71 5.17 -6.46 3.11
N HIS A 72 5.94 -6.38 4.19
CA HIS A 72 5.52 -5.66 5.40
C HIS A 72 5.25 -4.17 5.11
N ARG A 73 6.13 -3.52 4.33
CA ARG A 73 5.92 -2.11 3.95
C ARG A 73 4.69 -1.93 3.07
N ALA A 74 4.42 -2.85 2.14
CA ALA A 74 3.23 -2.80 1.28
C ALA A 74 1.95 -2.93 2.11
N VAL A 75 1.93 -3.87 3.07
CA VAL A 75 0.84 -4.01 4.04
C VAL A 75 0.68 -2.74 4.87
N ALA A 76 1.77 -2.17 5.38
CA ALA A 76 1.74 -0.94 6.18
C ALA A 76 1.21 0.26 5.38
N LEU A 77 1.58 0.39 4.10
CA LEU A 77 1.09 1.43 3.21
C LEU A 77 -0.44 1.36 3.03
N SER A 78 -0.94 0.18 2.67
CA SER A 78 -2.38 -0.06 2.50
C SER A 78 -3.15 0.08 3.82
N ALA A 79 -2.61 -0.42 4.93
CA ALA A 79 -3.20 -0.26 6.25
C ALA A 79 -3.26 1.21 6.69
N GLY A 80 -2.20 1.98 6.47
CA GLY A 80 -2.15 3.42 6.77
C GLY A 80 -3.21 4.21 6.02
N ALA A 81 -3.39 3.93 4.71
CA ALA A 81 -4.47 4.53 3.92
C ALA A 81 -5.86 4.12 4.43
N GLY A 82 -6.03 2.85 4.84
CA GLY A 82 -7.26 2.38 5.49
C GLY A 82 -7.55 3.15 6.80
N MET A 83 -6.54 3.35 7.64
CA MET A 83 -6.65 4.09 8.90
C MET A 83 -6.99 5.56 8.66
N LEU A 84 -6.43 6.18 7.62
CA LEU A 84 -6.70 7.56 7.21
C LEU A 84 -8.17 7.71 6.76
N VAL A 85 -8.63 6.83 5.88
CA VAL A 85 -10.03 6.81 5.41
C VAL A 85 -11.00 6.55 6.56
N ALA A 86 -10.62 5.71 7.53
CA ALA A 86 -11.39 5.45 8.74
C ALA A 86 -11.42 6.63 9.73
N GLY A 87 -10.63 7.69 9.51
CA GLY A 87 -10.54 8.84 10.41
C GLY A 87 -9.85 8.52 11.75
N THR A 88 -9.07 7.44 11.79
CA THR A 88 -8.36 6.99 13.01
C THR A 88 -6.97 7.59 13.15
N VAL A 89 -6.42 8.16 12.08
CA VAL A 89 -5.16 8.89 12.05
C VAL A 89 -5.34 10.20 11.27
N PRO A 90 -4.62 11.28 11.62
CA PRO A 90 -4.58 12.49 10.82
C PRO A 90 -3.70 12.29 9.57
N THR A 91 -3.98 13.10 8.54
CA THR A 91 -3.05 13.40 7.43
C THR A 91 -1.93 14.32 7.86
#